data_AF-A0A1V5RJD8-F1
#
_entry.id   AF-A0A1V5RJD8-F1
#
_cell.length_a   1.000
_cell.length_b   1.000
_cell.length_c   1.000
_cell.angle_alpha   90.00
_cell.angle_beta   90.00
_cell.angle_gamma   90.00
#
_symmetry.space_group_name_H-M   'P 1'
#
loop_
_entity.id
_entity.type
_entity.pdbx_description
1 polymer ?
#
loop_
_entity_poly.entity_id
_entity_poly.type
_entity_poly.pdbx_seq_one_letter_code
_entity_poly.pdbx_strand_id
1 'polypeptide(L)'
;MDGYAVAAEDTRGASEAQPLRLAVGAAGRAGRAFYVDTGDPLPPGANAVIMVEDVQPVQTADGAEIEILAPVAPWQHVRPMGEDMVATELILPANHRLRPQDIGAAAGAGHTRLNVRRRPRIAIQPTGTELVAPGSDLKPGDIVEYNSLVIAAMVTEWGGLPTRLSPLADDYAAIRDRVLEAAATHDLVIVNAGSSAGSEDFTARIVAELGELLVHGIAIRPGHPVILGILTLPGDAASLAEARRVPIIGLPGYPVSTALTCELLVGPTVAAWLGRPEAERPTVEAALTRKVVSPQGDEEFLRVTLGQVGERIVATPLPGGSGVLMSLVRADGIVRIPRGDQGYEPGAAVTVHLLRAPEALRRTIVAIGSHDLTLDLLADELGQRYPGHTLSSANVGSLGGLLALARGEAHLAGSHLLDEATGDYNTAYIRRLLPQTPVVLLGFVEREQGLIVPRGNPKGIRSLSDLARPDVTFINRQRGAGTRVLLDFRLRQADISPRVVQGYERQEFTHLAVAAAVASGAADCGMGILAAARALDLDFVPLDHERYDLVIPERFYESALLAPLLAIIRDPAFAARVEALGGYATPAIGRVLDRLPGAPG
;
A
#
# COMPACT_ATOMS: atom_id res chain seq x y z
N MET A 1 22.42 -10.47 43.41
CA MET A 1 21.41 -10.39 44.47
C MET A 1 21.99 -9.52 45.57
N ASP A 2 21.16 -8.68 46.17
CA ASP A 2 21.54 -7.89 47.33
C ASP A 2 21.58 -8.84 48.54
N GLY A 3 22.60 -8.73 49.38
CA GLY A 3 22.78 -9.68 50.46
C GLY A 3 24.19 -9.72 51.01
N TYR A 4 24.63 -10.90 51.45
CA TYR A 4 25.91 -11.06 52.13
C TYR A 4 26.83 -12.02 51.38
N ALA A 5 27.96 -11.49 50.92
CA ALA A 5 29.05 -12.26 50.34
C ALA A 5 29.78 -13.04 51.45
N VAL A 6 29.94 -14.35 51.24
CA VAL A 6 30.53 -15.31 52.19
C VAL A 6 31.47 -16.28 51.48
N ALA A 7 32.35 -16.93 52.23
CA ALA A 7 32.94 -18.19 51.78
C ALA A 7 31.90 -19.30 51.99
N ALA A 8 31.50 -20.00 50.93
CA ALA A 8 30.51 -21.08 51.00
C ALA A 8 30.89 -22.15 52.03
N GLU A 9 32.18 -22.39 52.22
CA GLU A 9 32.75 -23.28 53.22
C GLU A 9 32.39 -22.88 54.66
N ASP A 10 32.28 -21.58 54.94
CA ASP A 10 31.92 -21.04 56.26
C ASP A 10 30.43 -21.23 56.58
N THR A 11 29.60 -21.60 55.59
CA THR A 11 28.17 -21.85 55.78
C THR A 11 27.82 -23.31 56.06
N ARG A 12 28.82 -24.21 55.98
CA ARG A 12 28.62 -25.65 56.15
C ARG A 12 28.07 -25.97 57.54
N GLY A 13 27.01 -26.78 57.57
CA GLY A 13 26.35 -27.20 58.81
C GLY A 13 25.22 -26.29 59.28
N ALA A 14 24.99 -25.14 58.63
CA ALA A 14 23.77 -24.37 58.83
C ALA A 14 22.54 -25.20 58.45
N SER A 15 21.52 -25.20 59.29
CA SER A 15 20.20 -25.79 59.01
C SER A 15 19.14 -25.08 59.85
N GLU A 16 17.86 -25.25 59.54
CA GLU A 16 16.79 -24.68 60.38
C GLU A 16 16.88 -25.15 61.85
N ALA A 17 17.30 -26.41 62.05
CA ALA A 17 17.49 -26.99 63.38
C ALA A 17 18.78 -26.52 64.07
N GLN A 18 19.76 -26.06 63.29
CA GLN A 18 21.05 -25.56 63.78
C GLN A 18 21.48 -24.32 62.97
N PRO A 19 20.88 -23.14 63.23
CA PRO A 19 21.26 -21.90 62.56
C PRO A 19 22.73 -21.57 62.82
N LEU A 20 23.38 -20.95 61.83
CA LEU A 20 24.76 -20.49 61.95
C LEU A 20 24.81 -18.97 61.96
N ARG A 21 25.63 -18.39 62.83
CA ARG A 21 25.87 -16.94 62.86
C ARG A 21 27.22 -16.59 62.26
N LEU A 22 27.23 -15.60 61.39
CA LEU A 22 28.42 -15.08 60.73
C LEU A 22 28.58 -13.60 61.07
N ALA A 23 29.75 -13.23 61.61
CA ALA A 23 30.06 -11.84 61.90
C ALA A 23 30.15 -11.01 60.62
N VAL A 24 29.41 -9.90 60.58
CA VAL A 24 29.41 -8.97 59.46
C VAL A 24 30.65 -8.10 59.54
N GLY A 25 31.54 -8.25 58.57
CA GLY A 25 32.73 -7.42 58.41
C GLY A 25 32.49 -6.25 57.45
N ALA A 26 33.39 -5.27 57.49
CA ALA A 26 33.55 -4.32 56.39
C ALA A 26 34.54 -4.88 55.37
N ALA A 27 34.36 -4.59 54.07
CA ALA A 27 35.27 -5.05 53.02
C ALA A 27 36.74 -4.76 53.37
N GLY A 28 37.58 -5.81 53.45
CA GLY A 28 39.00 -5.70 53.83
C GLY A 28 39.29 -5.62 55.35
N ARG A 29 38.30 -5.83 56.23
CA ARG A 29 38.46 -5.99 57.69
C ARG A 29 38.02 -7.39 58.15
N ALA A 30 38.26 -7.70 59.43
CA ALA A 30 37.84 -8.96 60.04
C ALA A 30 36.30 -9.13 59.99
N GLY A 31 35.83 -10.29 59.50
CA GLY A 31 34.43 -10.69 59.36
C GLY A 31 34.30 -11.91 58.44
N ARG A 32 33.18 -12.62 58.50
CA ARG A 32 32.89 -13.81 57.65
C ARG A 32 31.72 -13.61 56.68
N ALA A 33 31.01 -12.49 56.80
CA ALA A 33 29.96 -12.05 55.89
C ALA A 33 30.15 -10.57 55.56
N PHE A 34 29.93 -10.18 54.31
CA PHE A 34 30.10 -8.80 53.85
C PHE A 34 28.90 -8.38 53.02
N TYR A 35 28.24 -7.28 53.41
CA TYR A 35 27.10 -6.80 52.63
C TYR A 35 27.55 -6.35 51.24
N VAL A 36 26.80 -6.75 50.21
CA VAL A 36 27.00 -6.41 48.81
C VAL A 36 25.66 -6.09 48.16
N ASP A 37 25.65 -5.09 47.28
CA ASP A 37 24.53 -4.83 46.39
C ASP A 37 24.70 -5.61 45.07
N THR A 38 23.61 -5.82 44.34
CA THR A 38 23.64 -6.51 43.05
C THR A 38 24.49 -5.74 42.04
N GLY A 39 25.57 -6.39 41.59
CA GLY A 39 26.53 -5.80 40.66
C GLY A 39 27.86 -5.43 41.31
N ASP A 40 27.94 -5.45 42.65
CA ASP A 40 29.20 -5.25 43.35
C ASP A 40 30.19 -6.40 43.10
N PRO A 41 31.50 -6.09 43.05
CA PRO A 41 32.52 -7.13 43.02
C PRO A 41 32.56 -7.89 44.35
N LEU A 42 32.76 -9.21 44.29
CA LEU A 42 32.93 -10.01 45.50
C LEU A 42 34.18 -9.59 46.29
N PRO A 43 34.07 -9.43 47.63
CA PRO A 43 35.23 -9.24 48.49
C PRO A 43 36.21 -10.41 48.41
N PRO A 44 37.53 -10.17 48.62
CA PRO A 44 38.52 -11.24 48.64
C PRO A 44 38.16 -12.36 49.62
N GLY A 45 38.20 -13.61 49.15
CA GLY A 45 37.89 -14.80 49.94
C GLY A 45 36.41 -15.22 49.94
N ALA A 46 35.49 -14.36 49.47
CA ALA A 46 34.10 -14.76 49.26
C ALA A 46 33.93 -15.45 47.89
N ASN A 47 33.05 -16.46 47.84
CA ASN A 47 32.73 -17.20 46.62
C ASN A 47 31.22 -17.47 46.46
N ALA A 48 30.36 -16.95 47.34
CA ALA A 48 28.90 -17.08 47.25
C ALA A 48 28.21 -15.86 47.87
N VAL A 49 26.95 -15.60 47.50
CA VAL A 49 26.10 -14.56 48.10
C VAL A 49 24.80 -15.16 48.61
N ILE A 50 24.51 -14.94 49.90
CA ILE A 50 23.22 -15.27 50.52
C ILE A 50 22.30 -14.07 50.36
N MET A 51 21.08 -14.27 49.86
CA MET A 51 20.13 -13.18 49.65
C MET A 51 19.76 -12.53 50.98
N VAL A 52 19.51 -11.22 50.99
CA VAL A 52 19.13 -10.50 52.23
C VAL A 52 17.85 -11.05 52.85
N GLU A 53 16.95 -11.62 52.04
CA GLU A 53 15.71 -12.28 52.48
C GLU A 53 15.95 -13.61 53.22
N ASP A 54 17.10 -14.25 53.00
CA ASP A 54 17.44 -15.57 53.56
C ASP A 54 18.29 -15.46 54.83
N VAL A 55 18.49 -14.25 55.36
CA VAL A 55 19.29 -14.02 56.57
C VAL A 55 18.53 -13.18 57.59
N GLN A 56 18.76 -13.47 58.87
CA GLN A 56 18.23 -12.66 59.97
C GLN A 56 19.36 -11.82 60.57
N PRO A 57 19.29 -10.48 60.54
CA PRO A 57 20.30 -9.64 61.17
C PRO A 57 20.21 -9.75 62.70
N VAL A 58 21.36 -9.88 63.35
CA VAL A 58 21.50 -10.01 64.81
C VAL A 58 22.53 -9.00 65.31
N GLN A 59 22.15 -8.20 66.30
CA GLN A 59 23.09 -7.29 66.98
C GLN A 59 23.65 -7.98 68.23
N THR A 60 24.98 -8.10 68.34
CA THR A 60 25.66 -8.65 69.51
C THR A 60 26.50 -7.57 70.21
N ALA A 61 27.07 -7.89 71.37
CA ALA A 61 27.98 -7.00 72.09
C ALA A 61 29.31 -6.77 71.34
N ASP A 62 29.69 -7.73 70.47
CA ASP A 62 30.95 -7.73 69.73
C ASP A 62 30.81 -7.19 68.30
N GLY A 63 29.58 -6.96 67.81
CA GLY A 63 29.32 -6.38 66.49
C GLY A 63 27.97 -6.77 65.89
N ALA A 64 27.82 -6.52 64.59
CA ALA A 64 26.68 -7.00 63.81
C ALA A 64 26.99 -8.41 63.25
N GLU A 65 26.00 -9.30 63.28
CA GLU A 65 26.06 -10.64 62.72
C GLU A 65 24.84 -10.89 61.82
N ILE A 66 24.94 -11.90 60.95
CA ILE A 66 23.79 -12.49 60.27
C ILE A 66 23.61 -13.92 60.76
N GLU A 67 22.36 -14.33 60.94
CA GLU A 67 21.98 -15.72 61.18
C GLU A 67 21.43 -16.32 59.89
N ILE A 68 21.93 -17.51 59.53
CA ILE A 68 21.58 -18.24 58.31
C ILE A 68 21.02 -19.61 58.65
N LEU A 69 20.01 -20.04 57.91
CA LEU A 69 19.27 -21.28 58.14
C LEU A 69 19.62 -22.40 57.14
N ALA A 70 20.41 -22.11 56.13
CA ALA A 70 20.83 -23.09 55.12
C ALA A 70 22.26 -22.76 54.64
N PRO A 71 23.04 -23.78 54.23
CA PRO A 71 24.31 -23.55 53.59
C PRO A 71 24.10 -23.05 52.15
N VAL A 72 25.07 -22.33 51.60
CA VAL A 72 25.08 -21.98 50.17
C VAL A 72 26.18 -22.75 49.43
N ALA A 73 25.92 -23.05 48.16
CA ALA A 73 26.91 -23.69 47.30
C ALA A 73 27.96 -22.67 46.83
N PRO A 74 29.21 -23.09 46.55
CA PRO A 74 30.18 -22.24 45.87
C PRO A 74 29.60 -21.67 44.56
N TRP A 75 29.83 -20.39 44.33
CA TRP A 75 29.36 -19.60 43.19
C TRP A 75 27.85 -19.35 43.11
N GLN A 76 27.10 -19.68 44.17
CA GLN A 76 25.68 -19.35 44.25
C GLN A 76 25.47 -17.84 44.26
N HIS A 77 24.60 -17.37 43.35
CA HIS A 77 24.29 -15.96 43.11
C HIS A 77 25.50 -15.09 42.72
N VAL A 78 26.56 -15.71 42.21
CA VAL A 78 27.74 -15.01 41.69
C VAL A 78 27.71 -15.05 40.16
N ARG A 79 27.90 -13.90 39.54
CA ARG A 79 28.04 -13.80 38.09
C ARG A 79 29.52 -13.82 37.71
N PRO A 80 30.02 -14.84 36.99
CA PRO A 80 31.43 -14.91 36.63
C PRO A 80 31.83 -13.84 35.61
N MET A 81 33.10 -13.45 35.62
CA MET A 81 33.66 -12.55 34.60
C MET A 81 33.53 -13.20 33.21
N GLY A 82 32.95 -12.46 32.25
CA GLY A 82 32.75 -12.96 30.90
C GLY A 82 31.52 -13.84 30.71
N GLU A 83 30.56 -13.85 31.64
CA GLU A 83 29.27 -14.58 31.49
C GLU A 83 28.46 -14.12 30.27
N ASP A 84 28.55 -12.83 29.93
CA ASP A 84 27.81 -12.23 28.80
C ASP A 84 28.69 -12.08 27.55
N MET A 85 29.84 -11.39 27.69
CA MET A 85 30.77 -11.12 26.60
C MET A 85 32.21 -11.25 27.08
N VAL A 86 33.05 -11.90 26.27
CA VAL A 86 34.50 -11.99 26.50
C VAL A 86 35.25 -11.10 25.51
N ALA A 87 36.39 -10.55 25.93
CA ALA A 87 37.28 -9.84 25.02
C ALA A 87 37.62 -10.72 23.80
N THR A 88 37.63 -10.12 22.60
CA THR A 88 37.86 -10.77 21.29
C THR A 88 36.71 -11.61 20.73
N GLU A 89 35.62 -11.78 21.48
CA GLU A 89 34.40 -12.39 20.95
C GLU A 89 33.74 -11.51 19.89
N LEU A 90 33.15 -12.14 18.87
CA LEU A 90 32.39 -11.44 17.85
C LEU A 90 31.02 -11.04 18.40
N ILE A 91 30.80 -9.73 18.61
CA ILE A 91 29.51 -9.21 19.08
C ILE A 91 28.50 -9.10 17.93
N LEU A 92 28.92 -8.45 16.83
CA LEU A 92 28.07 -8.19 15.67
C LEU A 92 28.80 -8.61 14.39
N PRO A 93 28.21 -9.45 13.53
CA PRO A 93 28.82 -9.80 12.25
C PRO A 93 28.80 -8.62 11.28
N ALA A 94 29.66 -8.67 10.26
CA ALA A 94 29.65 -7.70 9.17
C ALA A 94 28.29 -7.68 8.44
N ASN A 95 27.89 -6.50 7.96
CA ASN A 95 26.59 -6.25 7.32
C ASN A 95 25.35 -6.53 8.19
N HIS A 96 25.53 -6.66 9.51
CA HIS A 96 24.42 -6.75 10.45
C HIS A 96 23.60 -5.45 10.47
N ARG A 97 22.27 -5.57 10.38
CA ARG A 97 21.38 -4.42 10.53
C ARG A 97 21.20 -4.13 12.02
N LEU A 98 21.75 -3.02 12.47
CA LEU A 98 21.64 -2.56 13.86
C LEU A 98 20.17 -2.44 14.30
N ARG A 99 19.85 -3.11 15.41
CA ARG A 99 18.61 -3.05 16.19
C ARG A 99 18.90 -2.38 17.54
N PRO A 100 17.88 -2.00 18.32
CA PRO A 100 18.09 -1.32 19.60
C PRO A 100 19.05 -2.05 20.55
N GLN A 101 18.91 -3.37 20.69
CA GLN A 101 19.78 -4.18 21.56
C GLN A 101 21.23 -4.26 21.06
N ASP A 102 21.46 -4.16 19.76
CA ASP A 102 22.81 -4.26 19.19
C ASP A 102 23.62 -3.01 19.54
N ILE A 103 22.95 -1.86 19.69
CA ILE A 103 23.55 -0.62 20.20
C ILE A 103 23.95 -0.80 21.67
N GLY A 104 23.09 -1.43 22.47
CA GLY A 104 23.37 -1.76 23.87
C GLY A 104 24.58 -2.69 24.02
N ALA A 105 24.65 -3.75 23.21
CA ALA A 105 25.78 -4.69 23.22
C ALA A 105 27.10 -4.00 22.84
N ALA A 106 27.10 -3.18 21.78
CA ALA A 106 28.29 -2.41 21.38
C ALA A 106 28.75 -1.45 22.49
N ALA A 107 27.82 -0.72 23.10
CA ALA A 107 28.12 0.20 24.20
C ALA A 107 28.61 -0.54 25.46
N GLY A 108 27.98 -1.68 25.81
CA GLY A 108 28.37 -2.54 26.92
C GLY A 108 29.78 -3.12 26.77
N ALA A 109 30.21 -3.37 25.53
CA ALA A 109 31.59 -3.73 25.20
C ALA A 109 32.56 -2.53 25.13
N GLY A 110 32.11 -1.32 25.43
CA GLY A 110 32.93 -0.11 25.48
C GLY A 110 33.10 0.60 24.13
N HIS A 111 32.37 0.21 23.08
CA HIS A 111 32.46 0.87 21.78
C HIS A 111 31.54 2.10 21.70
N THR A 112 32.13 3.27 21.48
CA THR A 112 31.42 4.55 21.32
C THR A 112 31.20 4.96 19.86
N ARG A 113 31.80 4.21 18.91
CA ARG A 113 31.69 4.44 17.47
C ARG A 113 31.67 3.09 16.75
N LEU A 114 30.86 3.01 15.70
CA LEU A 114 30.73 1.83 14.84
C LEU A 114 31.01 2.21 13.39
N ASN A 115 31.74 1.34 12.68
CA ASN A 115 31.91 1.47 11.24
C ASN A 115 30.65 0.92 10.56
N VAL A 116 29.97 1.78 9.79
CA VAL A 116 28.74 1.43 9.06
C VAL A 116 28.91 1.69 7.57
N ARG A 117 28.11 0.99 6.76
CA ARG A 117 27.98 1.32 5.33
C ARG A 117 27.39 2.72 5.22
N ARG A 118 28.04 3.60 4.46
CA ARG A 118 27.46 4.91 4.12
C ARG A 118 26.22 4.72 3.26
N ARG A 119 25.26 5.64 3.37
CA ARG A 119 24.08 5.65 2.49
C ARG A 119 24.51 6.00 1.06
N PRO A 120 24.14 5.21 0.04
CA PRO A 120 24.41 5.58 -1.36
C PRO A 120 23.70 6.86 -1.75
N ARG A 121 24.40 7.77 -2.41
CA ARG A 121 23.86 9.05 -2.90
C ARG A 121 23.28 8.85 -4.30
N ILE A 122 22.01 9.19 -4.50
CA ILE A 122 21.31 8.93 -5.77
C ILE A 122 20.71 10.24 -6.29
N ALA A 123 21.20 10.72 -7.44
CA ALA A 123 20.62 11.89 -8.10
C ALA A 123 19.44 11.46 -8.98
N ILE A 124 18.37 12.25 -8.99
CA ILE A 124 17.17 12.02 -9.79
C ILE A 124 16.91 13.25 -10.64
N GLN A 125 17.07 13.14 -11.95
CA GLN A 125 16.84 14.19 -12.93
C GLN A 125 15.55 13.90 -13.72
N PRO A 126 14.45 14.62 -13.43
CA PRO A 126 13.26 14.56 -14.27
C PRO A 126 13.49 15.32 -15.58
N THR A 127 13.00 14.80 -16.71
CA THR A 127 13.06 15.49 -17.99
C THR A 127 11.69 15.45 -18.68
N GLY A 128 11.31 16.59 -19.25
CA GLY A 128 10.07 16.74 -20.01
C GLY A 128 9.72 18.22 -20.12
N THR A 129 9.47 18.68 -21.35
CA THR A 129 9.16 20.08 -21.64
C THR A 129 7.84 20.54 -21.01
N GLU A 130 6.92 19.60 -20.81
CA GLU A 130 5.61 19.77 -20.21
C GLU A 130 5.60 19.70 -18.66
N LEU A 131 6.72 19.33 -18.04
CA LEU A 131 6.78 19.08 -16.61
C LEU A 131 6.80 20.37 -15.80
N VAL A 132 5.84 20.51 -14.89
CA VAL A 132 5.75 21.62 -13.93
C VAL A 132 5.80 21.11 -12.49
N ALA A 133 6.27 21.95 -11.57
CA ALA A 133 6.35 21.57 -10.16
C ALA A 133 4.94 21.44 -9.53
N PRO A 134 4.74 20.52 -8.57
CA PRO A 134 3.50 20.46 -7.79
C PRO A 134 3.15 21.80 -7.14
N GLY A 135 1.89 22.22 -7.27
CA GLY A 135 1.39 23.49 -6.74
C GLY A 135 1.54 24.69 -7.69
N SER A 136 2.06 24.49 -8.91
CA SER A 136 2.09 25.54 -9.95
C SER A 136 0.69 25.77 -10.56
N ASP A 137 0.46 26.96 -11.09
CA ASP A 137 -0.72 27.24 -11.92
C ASP A 137 -0.64 26.46 -13.24
N LEU A 138 -1.60 25.57 -13.48
CA LEU A 138 -1.58 24.67 -14.63
C LEU A 138 -2.17 25.31 -15.88
N LYS A 139 -1.47 25.15 -17.01
CA LYS A 139 -1.97 25.45 -18.35
C LYS A 139 -2.32 24.16 -19.10
N PRO A 140 -3.17 24.23 -20.14
CA PRO A 140 -3.40 23.09 -21.01
C PRO A 140 -2.08 22.55 -21.58
N GLY A 141 -1.82 21.27 -21.34
CA GLY A 141 -0.58 20.59 -21.75
C GLY A 141 0.42 20.40 -20.61
N ASP A 142 0.32 21.13 -19.50
CA ASP A 142 1.21 20.96 -18.35
C ASP A 142 0.94 19.61 -17.66
N ILE A 143 2.01 18.95 -17.23
CA ILE A 143 1.97 17.73 -16.43
C ILE A 143 2.70 17.99 -15.10
N VAL A 144 2.02 17.73 -13.99
CA VAL A 144 2.64 17.85 -12.66
C VAL A 144 3.70 16.76 -12.49
N GLU A 145 4.95 17.16 -12.20
CA GLU A 145 6.03 16.21 -11.94
C GLU A 145 5.90 15.62 -10.53
N TYR A 146 5.69 14.31 -10.45
CA TYR A 146 5.60 13.58 -9.18
C TYR A 146 6.47 12.30 -9.15
N ASN A 147 6.99 11.83 -10.28
CA ASN A 147 7.77 10.58 -10.34
C ASN A 147 9.02 10.66 -9.49
N SER A 148 9.69 11.81 -9.47
CA SER A 148 10.89 12.04 -8.66
C SER A 148 10.59 11.97 -7.16
N LEU A 149 9.37 12.30 -6.73
CA LEU A 149 8.91 12.11 -5.35
C LEU A 149 8.80 10.62 -5.03
N VAL A 150 8.19 9.84 -5.93
CA VAL A 150 8.04 8.39 -5.77
C VAL A 150 9.41 7.71 -5.70
N ILE A 151 10.30 7.99 -6.66
CA ILE A 151 11.66 7.43 -6.69
C ILE A 151 12.43 7.80 -5.41
N ALA A 152 12.38 9.07 -4.99
CA ALA A 152 13.08 9.52 -3.78
C ALA A 152 12.57 8.82 -2.51
N ALA A 153 11.25 8.64 -2.39
CA ALA A 153 10.66 7.90 -1.27
C ALA A 153 11.12 6.44 -1.24
N MET A 154 11.07 5.75 -2.39
CA MET A 154 11.56 4.36 -2.52
C MET A 154 13.05 4.23 -2.17
N VAL A 155 13.89 5.14 -2.70
CA VAL A 155 15.32 5.18 -2.38
C VAL A 155 15.56 5.38 -0.88
N THR A 156 14.79 6.26 -0.24
CA THR A 156 14.89 6.52 1.21
C THR A 156 14.52 5.28 2.01
N GLU A 157 13.45 4.59 1.62
CA GLU A 157 12.97 3.35 2.25
C GLU A 157 14.02 2.24 2.19
N TRP A 158 14.71 2.08 1.05
CA TRP A 158 15.79 1.10 0.90
C TRP A 158 17.08 1.49 1.64
N GLY A 159 17.18 2.73 2.13
CA GLY A 159 18.31 3.23 2.91
C GLY A 159 19.30 4.09 2.14
N GLY A 160 19.02 4.44 0.88
CA GLY A 160 19.78 5.42 0.10
C GLY A 160 19.51 6.87 0.53
N LEU A 161 20.22 7.80 -0.09
CA LEU A 161 20.09 9.24 0.09
C LEU A 161 19.76 9.89 -1.28
N PRO A 162 18.49 10.21 -1.55
CA PRO A 162 18.08 10.77 -2.83
C PRO A 162 18.32 12.29 -2.89
N THR A 163 18.69 12.78 -4.06
CA THR A 163 18.73 14.19 -4.41
C THR A 163 17.83 14.42 -5.61
N ARG A 164 16.69 15.08 -5.42
CA ARG A 164 15.81 15.47 -6.54
C ARG A 164 16.33 16.76 -7.16
N LEU A 165 16.60 16.71 -8.46
CA LEU A 165 17.00 17.86 -9.24
C LEU A 165 15.77 18.53 -9.85
N SER A 166 15.86 19.82 -10.17
CA SER A 166 14.78 20.53 -10.86
C SER A 166 14.53 19.91 -12.25
N PRO A 167 13.26 19.76 -12.68
CA PRO A 167 12.94 19.29 -14.02
C PRO A 167 13.66 20.11 -15.09
N LEU A 168 14.16 19.43 -16.11
CA LEU A 168 14.73 20.06 -17.30
C LEU A 168 13.80 19.83 -18.48
N ALA A 169 13.69 20.83 -19.35
CA ALA A 169 13.09 20.64 -20.67
C ALA A 169 13.92 19.63 -21.48
N ASP A 170 13.34 19.12 -22.57
CA ASP A 170 13.97 18.10 -23.43
C ASP A 170 15.09 18.70 -24.31
N ASP A 171 16.15 19.20 -23.65
CA ASP A 171 17.36 19.75 -24.26
C ASP A 171 18.56 18.84 -23.97
N TYR A 172 19.13 18.27 -25.03
CA TYR A 172 20.22 17.30 -24.92
C TYR A 172 21.43 17.85 -24.16
N ALA A 173 21.86 19.08 -24.44
CA ALA A 173 23.06 19.65 -23.84
C ALA A 173 22.85 19.92 -22.35
N ALA A 174 21.71 20.49 -21.97
CA ALA A 174 21.35 20.74 -20.58
C ALA A 174 21.24 19.45 -19.78
N ILE A 175 20.60 18.40 -20.33
CA ILE A 175 20.49 17.09 -19.66
C ILE A 175 21.87 16.46 -19.51
N ARG A 176 22.70 16.46 -20.56
CA ARG A 176 24.08 15.92 -20.52
C ARG A 176 24.92 16.61 -19.46
N ASP A 177 24.94 17.94 -19.45
CA ASP A 177 25.77 18.72 -18.52
C ASP A 177 25.32 18.49 -17.07
N ARG A 178 24.01 18.38 -16.84
CA ARG A 178 23.46 18.03 -15.52
C ARG A 178 23.77 16.60 -15.10
N VAL A 179 23.75 15.65 -16.04
CA VAL A 179 24.16 14.25 -15.76
C VAL A 179 25.63 14.22 -15.32
N LEU A 180 26.51 14.98 -15.97
CA LEU A 180 27.93 15.09 -15.58
C LEU A 180 28.09 15.70 -14.18
N GLU A 181 27.38 16.79 -13.90
CA GLU A 181 27.38 17.45 -12.58
C GLU A 181 26.92 16.49 -11.46
N ALA A 182 25.81 15.79 -11.69
CA ALA A 182 25.28 14.82 -10.75
C ALA A 182 26.24 13.64 -10.57
N ALA A 183 26.77 13.10 -11.67
CA ALA A 183 27.72 12.00 -11.65
C ALA A 183 29.00 12.37 -10.92
N ALA A 184 29.43 13.64 -10.89
CA ALA A 184 30.61 14.09 -10.14
C ALA A 184 30.47 14.00 -8.62
N THR A 185 29.24 13.89 -8.08
CA THR A 185 29.00 13.91 -6.62
C THR A 185 28.11 12.76 -6.09
N HIS A 186 27.43 12.01 -6.96
CA HIS A 186 26.49 10.94 -6.60
C HIS A 186 26.96 9.57 -7.08
N ASP A 187 26.53 8.51 -6.39
CA ASP A 187 26.90 7.12 -6.68
C ASP A 187 26.04 6.49 -7.78
N LEU A 188 24.83 7.01 -8.00
CA LEU A 188 23.91 6.63 -9.08
C LEU A 188 23.25 7.89 -9.63
N VAL A 189 23.09 7.95 -10.95
CA VAL A 189 22.28 8.96 -11.62
C VAL A 189 21.04 8.29 -12.21
N ILE A 190 19.86 8.79 -11.86
CA ILE A 190 18.59 8.38 -12.45
C ILE A 190 18.12 9.51 -13.35
N VAL A 191 17.87 9.21 -14.63
CA VAL A 191 17.17 10.12 -15.55
C VAL A 191 15.75 9.59 -15.70
N ASN A 192 14.76 10.34 -15.24
CA ASN A 192 13.36 9.99 -15.46
C ASN A 192 12.86 10.74 -16.69
N ALA A 193 12.80 10.04 -17.82
CA ALA A 193 12.47 10.63 -19.11
C ALA A 193 11.16 10.07 -19.67
N GLY A 194 10.39 10.91 -20.35
CA GLY A 194 9.15 10.53 -21.03
C GLY A 194 9.34 9.40 -22.03
N SER A 195 8.24 8.71 -22.39
CA SER A 195 8.26 7.54 -23.26
C SER A 195 8.24 7.84 -24.77
N SER A 196 8.64 9.06 -25.16
CA SER A 196 8.69 9.46 -26.55
C SER A 196 10.01 8.97 -27.16
N ALA A 197 9.97 8.49 -28.39
CA ALA A 197 11.15 8.03 -29.13
C ALA A 197 12.31 9.05 -29.13
N GLY A 198 12.05 10.35 -28.91
CA GLY A 198 13.10 11.38 -28.80
C GLY A 198 13.76 11.52 -27.42
N SER A 199 13.02 11.38 -26.32
CA SER A 199 13.53 11.63 -24.95
C SER A 199 14.26 10.42 -24.36
N GLU A 200 13.81 9.20 -24.68
CA GLU A 200 14.51 7.95 -24.34
C GLU A 200 15.88 7.87 -25.04
N ASP A 201 15.91 8.30 -26.30
CA ASP A 201 17.12 8.40 -27.12
C ASP A 201 18.16 9.35 -26.51
N PHE A 202 17.75 10.40 -25.80
CA PHE A 202 18.71 11.29 -25.15
C PHE A 202 19.52 10.59 -24.07
N THR A 203 18.87 9.82 -23.19
CA THR A 203 19.59 9.10 -22.14
C THR A 203 20.53 8.08 -22.74
N ALA A 204 20.06 7.25 -23.68
CA ALA A 204 20.89 6.25 -24.34
C ALA A 204 22.10 6.86 -25.06
N ARG A 205 21.91 8.00 -25.75
CA ARG A 205 22.99 8.74 -26.41
C ARG A 205 23.98 9.34 -25.44
N ILE A 206 23.52 9.94 -24.34
CA ILE A 206 24.38 10.48 -23.28
C ILE A 206 25.25 9.36 -22.70
N VAL A 207 24.66 8.19 -22.43
CA VAL A 207 25.42 7.03 -21.95
C VAL A 207 26.47 6.58 -22.97
N ALA A 208 26.09 6.46 -24.24
CA ALA A 208 27.01 6.04 -25.31
C ALA A 208 28.13 7.05 -25.57
N GLU A 209 27.89 8.35 -25.36
CA GLU A 209 28.90 9.41 -25.48
C GLU A 209 29.86 9.43 -24.28
N LEU A 210 29.32 9.31 -23.06
CA LEU A 210 30.07 9.52 -21.81
C LEU A 210 30.57 8.22 -21.17
N GLY A 211 30.30 7.06 -21.75
CA GLY A 211 30.66 5.77 -21.17
C GLY A 211 30.16 4.57 -21.96
N GLU A 212 29.53 3.63 -21.26
CA GLU A 212 29.13 2.32 -21.81
C GLU A 212 27.63 2.10 -21.63
N LEU A 213 26.92 1.88 -22.74
CA LEU A 213 25.50 1.50 -22.77
C LEU A 213 25.39 -0.02 -22.65
N LEU A 214 24.81 -0.49 -21.55
CA LEU A 214 24.70 -1.91 -21.23
C LEU A 214 23.37 -2.50 -21.71
N VAL A 215 22.27 -1.77 -21.49
CA VAL A 215 20.92 -2.22 -21.83
C VAL A 215 20.14 -1.07 -22.43
N HIS A 216 19.45 -1.35 -23.55
CA HIS A 216 18.49 -0.46 -24.19
C HIS A 216 17.16 -1.21 -24.35
N GLY A 217 16.34 -1.09 -23.32
CA GLY A 217 15.08 -1.78 -23.20
C GLY A 217 15.18 -3.16 -22.56
N ILE A 218 14.13 -3.56 -21.85
CA ILE A 218 13.95 -4.86 -21.21
C ILE A 218 12.57 -5.43 -21.56
N ALA A 219 12.44 -6.75 -21.65
CA ALA A 219 11.22 -7.42 -22.05
C ALA A 219 10.20 -7.54 -20.90
N ILE A 220 9.80 -6.40 -20.32
CA ILE A 220 8.79 -6.31 -19.26
C ILE A 220 7.68 -5.33 -19.62
N ARG A 221 6.51 -5.54 -19.02
CA ARG A 221 5.35 -4.68 -19.18
C ARG A 221 4.69 -4.41 -17.82
N PRO A 222 4.42 -3.13 -17.48
CA PRO A 222 4.92 -1.92 -18.13
C PRO A 222 6.41 -1.70 -17.86
N GLY A 223 7.06 -0.81 -18.61
CA GLY A 223 8.46 -0.41 -18.35
C GLY A 223 9.51 -0.91 -19.33
N HIS A 224 9.11 -1.32 -20.54
CA HIS A 224 10.04 -1.73 -21.59
C HIS A 224 11.25 -0.79 -21.81
N PRO A 225 11.11 0.54 -21.93
CA PRO A 225 12.21 1.39 -22.40
C PRO A 225 13.15 1.87 -21.27
N VAL A 226 13.73 0.92 -20.53
CA VAL A 226 14.78 1.22 -19.55
C VAL A 226 16.13 1.36 -20.24
N ILE A 227 16.92 2.35 -19.80
CA ILE A 227 18.34 2.48 -20.15
C ILE A 227 19.19 2.09 -18.96
N LEU A 228 20.18 1.20 -19.16
CA LEU A 228 21.22 0.94 -18.16
C LEU A 228 22.58 1.24 -18.76
N GLY A 229 23.41 1.94 -18.02
CA GLY A 229 24.77 2.23 -18.45
C GLY A 229 25.71 2.61 -17.32
N ILE A 230 26.97 2.79 -17.69
CA ILE A 230 28.03 3.24 -16.80
C ILE A 230 28.69 4.47 -17.42
N LEU A 231 28.60 5.61 -16.75
CA LEU A 231 29.34 6.82 -17.11
C LEU A 231 30.80 6.66 -16.68
N THR A 232 31.72 7.17 -17.50
CA THR A 232 33.16 7.21 -17.18
C THR A 232 33.60 8.66 -17.14
N LEU A 233 33.77 9.20 -15.93
CA LEU A 233 34.26 10.56 -15.74
C LEU A 233 35.78 10.56 -15.75
N PRO A 234 36.43 11.48 -16.49
CA PRO A 234 37.88 11.64 -16.43
C PRO A 234 38.30 11.95 -14.98
N GLY A 235 39.27 11.20 -14.48
CA GLY A 235 39.88 11.46 -13.17
C GLY A 235 40.77 12.70 -13.22
N ASP A 236 41.20 13.17 -12.05
CA ASP A 236 42.11 14.32 -11.88
C ASP A 236 43.58 13.93 -12.21
N ALA A 237 43.79 13.19 -13.31
CA ALA A 237 45.06 12.93 -13.98
C ALA A 237 44.82 12.03 -15.22
N ALA A 238 45.69 12.14 -16.22
CA ALA A 238 45.62 11.51 -17.54
C ALA A 238 45.79 9.96 -17.57
N SER A 239 45.22 9.24 -16.61
CA SER A 239 45.21 7.78 -16.53
C SER A 239 43.78 7.25 -16.47
N LEU A 240 43.40 6.39 -17.43
CA LEU A 240 42.13 5.65 -17.44
C LEU A 240 41.95 4.75 -16.19
N ALA A 241 43.04 4.47 -15.44
CA ALA A 241 42.98 3.68 -14.21
C ALA A 241 42.34 4.42 -13.01
N GLU A 242 42.21 5.75 -13.07
CA GLU A 242 41.63 6.59 -12.01
C GLU A 242 40.26 7.18 -12.40
N ALA A 243 39.72 6.79 -13.56
CA ALA A 243 38.44 7.29 -14.04
C ALA A 243 37.29 6.83 -13.13
N ARG A 244 36.47 7.78 -12.69
CA ARG A 244 35.33 7.49 -11.81
C ARG A 244 34.19 6.90 -12.64
N ARG A 245 33.79 5.68 -12.31
CA ARG A 245 32.67 4.98 -12.95
C ARG A 245 31.39 5.17 -12.14
N VAL A 246 30.33 5.63 -12.77
CA VAL A 246 29.04 5.92 -12.11
C VAL A 246 27.91 5.27 -12.89
N PRO A 247 27.13 4.35 -12.32
CA PRO A 247 25.95 3.83 -12.99
C PRO A 247 24.94 4.95 -13.28
N ILE A 248 24.27 4.80 -14.42
CA ILE A 248 23.16 5.64 -14.85
C ILE A 248 22.00 4.75 -15.28
N ILE A 249 20.80 5.11 -14.82
CA ILE A 249 19.56 4.41 -15.13
C ILE A 249 18.55 5.40 -15.73
N GLY A 250 18.13 5.15 -16.97
CA GLY A 250 17.00 5.83 -17.59
C GLY A 250 15.71 5.09 -17.24
N LEU A 251 14.84 5.74 -16.47
CA LEU A 251 13.52 5.20 -16.10
C LEU A 251 12.43 5.85 -16.96
N PRO A 252 11.44 5.07 -17.45
CA PRO A 252 10.34 5.61 -18.26
C PRO A 252 9.48 6.62 -17.48
N GLY A 253 8.86 7.58 -18.17
CA GLY A 253 8.11 8.69 -17.55
C GLY A 253 6.69 8.34 -17.09
N TYR A 254 6.15 7.20 -17.50
CA TYR A 254 4.85 6.75 -16.99
C TYR A 254 4.96 6.24 -15.54
N PRO A 255 4.11 6.71 -14.60
CA PRO A 255 4.20 6.43 -13.16
C PRO A 255 4.44 4.97 -12.79
N VAL A 256 3.65 4.09 -13.41
CA VAL A 256 3.68 2.67 -13.10
C VAL A 256 4.97 2.04 -13.60
N SER A 257 5.35 2.39 -14.84
CA SER A 257 6.62 1.98 -15.42
C SER A 257 7.78 2.45 -14.55
N THR A 258 7.77 3.72 -14.12
CA THR A 258 8.81 4.30 -13.25
C THR A 258 8.93 3.54 -11.94
N ALA A 259 7.82 3.37 -11.21
CA ALA A 259 7.84 2.71 -9.90
C ALA A 259 8.32 1.26 -10.01
N LEU A 260 7.78 0.51 -10.99
CA LEU A 260 8.16 -0.90 -11.20
C LEU A 260 9.64 -1.04 -11.60
N THR A 261 10.10 -0.26 -12.58
CA THR A 261 11.51 -0.34 -13.04
C THR A 261 12.48 0.17 -11.97
N CYS A 262 12.10 1.19 -11.19
CA CYS A 262 12.87 1.62 -10.03
C CYS A 262 13.00 0.48 -9.01
N GLU A 263 11.91 -0.22 -8.70
CA GLU A 263 11.92 -1.37 -7.78
C GLU A 263 12.84 -2.48 -8.28
N LEU A 264 12.70 -2.88 -9.55
CA LEU A 264 13.43 -4.01 -10.13
C LEU A 264 14.93 -3.74 -10.34
N LEU A 265 15.35 -2.48 -10.47
CA LEU A 265 16.71 -2.12 -10.90
C LEU A 265 17.48 -1.32 -9.85
N VAL A 266 16.83 -0.34 -9.22
CA VAL A 266 17.46 0.53 -8.21
C VAL A 266 17.46 -0.15 -6.85
N GLY A 267 16.37 -0.84 -6.48
CA GLY A 267 16.25 -1.56 -5.21
C GLY A 267 17.39 -2.56 -4.95
N PRO A 268 17.61 -3.53 -5.86
CA PRO A 268 18.72 -4.48 -5.76
C PRO A 268 20.10 -3.81 -5.72
N THR A 269 20.30 -2.73 -6.48
CA THR A 269 21.55 -1.96 -6.49
C THR A 269 21.83 -1.34 -5.11
N VAL A 270 20.82 -0.72 -4.49
CA VAL A 270 20.95 -0.14 -3.14
C VAL A 270 21.17 -1.23 -2.09
N ALA A 271 20.45 -2.35 -2.17
CA ALA A 271 20.61 -3.48 -1.27
C ALA A 271 22.05 -4.04 -1.32
N ALA A 272 22.58 -4.26 -2.52
CA ALA A 272 23.94 -4.73 -2.73
C ALA A 272 25.00 -3.78 -2.14
N TRP A 273 24.86 -2.46 -2.36
CA TRP A 273 25.77 -1.46 -1.79
C TRP A 273 25.72 -1.38 -0.26
N LEU A 274 24.55 -1.64 0.33
CA LEU A 274 24.37 -1.71 1.78
C LEU A 274 24.72 -3.07 2.37
N GLY A 275 25.10 -4.07 1.55
CA GLY A 275 25.39 -5.43 2.01
C GLY A 275 24.16 -6.17 2.54
N ARG A 276 22.97 -5.80 2.07
CA ARG A 276 21.69 -6.40 2.46
C ARG A 276 21.24 -7.44 1.44
N PRO A 277 20.52 -8.49 1.87
CA PRO A 277 19.79 -9.32 0.92
C PRO A 277 18.71 -8.48 0.22
N GLU A 278 18.34 -8.93 -0.98
CA GLU A 278 17.18 -8.39 -1.68
C GLU A 278 15.91 -8.63 -0.85
N ALA A 279 15.00 -7.66 -0.86
CA ALA A 279 13.74 -7.79 -0.14
C ALA A 279 12.80 -8.73 -0.89
N GLU A 280 12.55 -9.92 -0.34
CA GLU A 280 11.54 -10.82 -0.87
C GLU A 280 10.14 -10.41 -0.41
N ARG A 281 9.21 -10.33 -1.35
CA ARG A 281 7.79 -10.10 -1.05
C ARG A 281 7.14 -11.41 -0.65
N PRO A 282 6.36 -11.46 0.45
CA PRO A 282 5.50 -12.59 0.74
C PRO A 282 4.58 -12.87 -0.46
N THR A 283 4.35 -14.16 -0.74
CA THR A 283 3.46 -14.59 -1.81
C THR A 283 2.21 -15.28 -1.26
N VAL A 284 1.11 -15.20 -2.00
CA VAL A 284 -0.12 -15.95 -1.73
C VAL A 284 -0.69 -16.51 -3.03
N GLU A 285 -1.38 -17.64 -2.93
CA GLU A 285 -2.20 -18.17 -4.02
C GLU A 285 -3.59 -17.51 -3.99
N ALA A 286 -4.04 -17.01 -5.14
CA ALA A 286 -5.34 -16.37 -5.27
C ALA A 286 -6.04 -16.78 -6.57
N ALA A 287 -7.37 -16.76 -6.58
CA ALA A 287 -8.18 -17.01 -7.77
C ALA A 287 -8.50 -15.69 -8.49
N LEU A 288 -8.21 -15.61 -9.78
CA LEU A 288 -8.53 -14.43 -10.58
C LEU A 288 -10.05 -14.25 -10.74
N THR A 289 -10.57 -13.05 -10.52
CA THR A 289 -12.02 -12.77 -10.66
C THR A 289 -12.47 -12.48 -12.10
N ARG A 290 -11.52 -12.24 -13.00
CA ARG A 290 -11.80 -11.94 -14.41
C ARG A 290 -10.68 -12.42 -15.33
N LYS A 291 -11.03 -12.54 -16.62
CA LYS A 291 -10.08 -12.84 -17.68
C LYS A 291 -9.01 -11.76 -17.76
N VAL A 292 -7.77 -12.18 -17.85
CA VAL A 292 -6.60 -11.35 -18.15
C VAL A 292 -6.07 -11.78 -19.50
N VAL A 293 -5.75 -10.81 -20.35
CA VAL A 293 -5.08 -11.05 -21.63
C VAL A 293 -3.74 -10.35 -21.57
N SER A 294 -2.67 -11.13 -21.77
CA SER A 294 -1.30 -10.63 -21.82
C SER A 294 -0.75 -10.75 -23.24
N PRO A 295 -0.08 -9.72 -23.78
CA PRO A 295 0.60 -9.81 -25.07
C PRO A 295 1.79 -10.76 -25.02
N GLN A 296 2.07 -11.43 -26.14
CA GLN A 296 3.23 -12.30 -26.26
C GLN A 296 4.52 -11.48 -26.28
N GLY A 297 5.55 -11.93 -25.58
CA GLY A 297 6.91 -11.40 -25.75
C GLY A 297 7.43 -10.51 -24.62
N ASP A 298 6.61 -10.11 -23.66
CA ASP A 298 7.03 -9.41 -22.44
C ASP A 298 6.57 -10.18 -21.19
N GLU A 299 7.34 -10.11 -20.10
CA GLU A 299 6.84 -10.48 -18.78
C GLU A 299 5.92 -9.35 -18.25
N GLU A 300 4.65 -9.66 -17.97
CA GLU A 300 3.68 -8.65 -17.52
C GLU A 300 3.53 -8.65 -15.99
N PHE A 301 3.65 -7.48 -15.40
CA PHE A 301 3.47 -7.22 -13.96
C PHE A 301 2.06 -6.66 -13.74
N LEU A 302 1.10 -7.58 -13.61
CA LEU A 302 -0.30 -7.27 -13.43
C LEU A 302 -0.59 -6.90 -11.98
N ARG A 303 -1.09 -5.70 -11.75
CA ARG A 303 -1.50 -5.26 -10.40
C ARG A 303 -2.90 -5.74 -10.09
N VAL A 304 -3.09 -6.21 -8.86
CA VAL A 304 -4.35 -6.77 -8.37
C VAL A 304 -4.71 -6.19 -7.02
N THR A 305 -6.01 -6.14 -6.75
CA THR A 305 -6.55 -6.04 -5.38
C THR A 305 -6.85 -7.44 -4.87
N LEU A 306 -6.73 -7.62 -3.55
CA LEU A 306 -6.87 -8.91 -2.90
C LEU A 306 -7.88 -8.83 -1.75
N GLY A 307 -8.59 -9.93 -1.53
CA GLY A 307 -9.34 -10.13 -0.30
C GLY A 307 -9.72 -11.57 -0.09
N GLN A 308 -9.90 -11.96 1.17
CA GLN A 308 -10.31 -13.31 1.51
C GLN A 308 -11.83 -13.41 1.57
N VAL A 309 -12.45 -14.13 0.64
CA VAL A 309 -13.90 -14.36 0.56
C VAL A 309 -14.18 -15.82 0.94
N GLY A 310 -14.65 -16.03 2.16
CA GLY A 310 -14.73 -17.38 2.74
C GLY A 310 -13.34 -17.98 2.93
N GLU A 311 -13.11 -19.17 2.37
CA GLU A 311 -11.80 -19.85 2.43
C GLU A 311 -10.86 -19.48 1.28
N ARG A 312 -11.34 -18.70 0.29
CA ARG A 312 -10.60 -18.37 -0.93
C ARG A 312 -10.05 -16.96 -0.88
N ILE A 313 -8.81 -16.77 -1.33
CA ILE A 313 -8.30 -15.43 -1.65
C ILE A 313 -8.64 -15.16 -3.11
N VAL A 314 -9.26 -14.01 -3.37
CA VAL A 314 -9.60 -13.57 -4.72
C VAL A 314 -8.68 -12.44 -5.15
N ALA A 315 -8.23 -12.48 -6.39
CA ALA A 315 -7.42 -11.46 -7.03
C ALA A 315 -8.24 -10.77 -8.11
N THR A 316 -8.55 -9.49 -7.90
CA THR A 316 -9.22 -8.67 -8.91
C THR A 316 -8.21 -7.77 -9.59
N PRO A 317 -7.92 -7.98 -10.89
CA PRO A 317 -7.01 -7.13 -11.62
C PRO A 317 -7.49 -5.68 -11.62
N LEU A 318 -6.54 -4.75 -11.44
CA LEU A 318 -6.80 -3.34 -11.58
C LEU A 318 -6.85 -2.94 -13.06
N PRO A 319 -7.45 -1.78 -13.41
CA PRO A 319 -7.39 -1.26 -14.77
C PRO A 319 -5.95 -1.20 -15.29
N GLY A 320 -5.77 -1.60 -16.56
CA GLY A 320 -4.48 -1.51 -17.24
C GLY A 320 -4.08 -0.06 -17.53
N GLY A 321 -2.84 0.13 -17.96
CA GLY A 321 -2.29 1.43 -18.32
C GLY A 321 -1.11 1.82 -17.43
N SER A 322 -0.01 2.22 -18.07
CA SER A 322 1.22 2.66 -17.42
C SER A 322 1.07 4.04 -16.76
N GLY A 323 0.08 4.83 -17.20
CA GLY A 323 -0.23 6.18 -16.69
C GLY A 323 -1.10 6.27 -15.44
N VAL A 324 -1.63 5.16 -14.94
CA VAL A 324 -2.67 5.19 -13.89
C VAL A 324 -2.02 5.13 -12.49
N LEU A 325 -1.53 6.25 -11.97
CA LEU A 325 -0.87 6.30 -10.64
C LEU A 325 -1.72 5.68 -9.52
N MET A 326 -3.03 5.92 -9.50
CA MET A 326 -3.95 5.38 -8.49
C MET A 326 -4.01 3.85 -8.46
N SER A 327 -3.59 3.17 -9.54
CA SER A 327 -3.50 1.71 -9.53
C SER A 327 -2.25 1.19 -8.81
N LEU A 328 -1.24 2.02 -8.53
CA LEU A 328 -0.18 1.68 -7.56
C LEU A 328 -0.72 1.81 -6.13
N VAL A 329 -1.46 2.87 -5.83
CA VAL A 329 -2.05 3.13 -4.50
C VAL A 329 -3.06 2.05 -4.10
N ARG A 330 -3.87 1.58 -5.07
CA ARG A 330 -4.91 0.58 -4.83
C ARG A 330 -4.41 -0.87 -4.88
N ALA A 331 -3.19 -1.13 -5.36
CA ALA A 331 -2.73 -2.49 -5.52
C ALA A 331 -2.39 -3.14 -4.17
N ASP A 332 -2.93 -4.33 -3.93
CA ASP A 332 -2.57 -5.16 -2.78
C ASP A 332 -1.46 -6.16 -3.15
N GLY A 333 -1.27 -6.41 -4.44
CA GLY A 333 -0.28 -7.35 -4.95
C GLY A 333 0.00 -7.22 -6.44
N ILE A 334 1.01 -7.95 -6.89
CA ILE A 334 1.42 -8.07 -8.30
C ILE A 334 1.45 -9.55 -8.70
N VAL A 335 0.74 -9.88 -9.77
CA VAL A 335 0.84 -11.16 -10.48
C VAL A 335 1.86 -10.99 -11.60
N ARG A 336 2.85 -11.88 -11.64
CA ARG A 336 3.82 -11.96 -12.75
C ARG A 336 3.30 -12.93 -13.79
N ILE A 337 3.04 -12.44 -15.00
CA ILE A 337 2.62 -13.25 -16.15
C ILE A 337 3.87 -13.51 -16.99
N PRO A 338 4.36 -14.75 -17.08
CA PRO A 338 5.56 -15.07 -17.84
C PRO A 338 5.44 -14.70 -19.33
N ARG A 339 6.59 -14.43 -19.97
CA ARG A 339 6.71 -14.04 -21.39
C ARG A 339 6.02 -14.98 -22.40
N GLY A 340 5.76 -16.23 -22.02
CA GLY A 340 5.10 -17.24 -22.84
C GLY A 340 3.58 -17.32 -22.67
N ASP A 341 3.03 -16.68 -21.64
CA ASP A 341 1.62 -16.82 -21.27
C ASP A 341 0.79 -15.69 -21.87
N GLN A 342 -0.39 -16.03 -22.40
CA GLN A 342 -1.31 -15.05 -23.01
C GLN A 342 -2.33 -14.50 -22.00
N GLY A 343 -2.03 -14.63 -20.71
CA GLY A 343 -2.93 -14.33 -19.61
C GLY A 343 -3.72 -15.55 -19.13
N TYR A 344 -4.76 -15.29 -18.34
CA TYR A 344 -5.46 -16.31 -17.54
C TYR A 344 -6.98 -16.13 -17.61
N GLU A 345 -7.72 -17.23 -17.54
CA GLU A 345 -9.18 -17.21 -17.45
C GLU A 345 -9.67 -16.92 -16.02
N PRO A 346 -10.91 -16.46 -15.83
CA PRO A 346 -11.51 -16.34 -14.49
C PRO A 346 -11.44 -17.66 -13.72
N GLY A 347 -11.14 -17.58 -12.43
CA GLY A 347 -10.99 -18.72 -11.52
C GLY A 347 -9.61 -19.38 -11.55
N ALA A 348 -8.72 -19.00 -12.48
CA ALA A 348 -7.35 -19.50 -12.50
C ALA A 348 -6.61 -19.14 -11.19
N ALA A 349 -5.90 -20.13 -10.64
CA ALA A 349 -5.00 -19.92 -9.51
C ALA A 349 -3.73 -19.21 -9.98
N VAL A 350 -3.37 -18.12 -9.31
CA VAL A 350 -2.18 -17.32 -9.60
C VAL A 350 -1.42 -17.03 -8.31
N THR A 351 -0.09 -17.05 -8.41
CA THR A 351 0.79 -16.58 -7.35
C THR A 351 0.85 -15.05 -7.38
N VAL A 352 0.55 -14.43 -6.24
CA VAL A 352 0.54 -12.97 -6.08
C VAL A 352 1.65 -12.55 -5.12
N HIS A 353 2.52 -11.67 -5.56
CA HIS A 353 3.51 -11.00 -4.71
C HIS A 353 2.86 -9.84 -3.97
N LEU A 354 2.85 -9.89 -2.64
CA LEU A 354 2.11 -8.93 -1.82
C LEU A 354 2.83 -7.58 -1.71
N LEU A 355 2.04 -6.50 -1.79
CA LEU A 355 2.46 -5.12 -1.55
C LEU A 355 2.14 -4.63 -0.12
N ARG A 356 1.37 -5.43 0.62
CA ARG A 356 0.97 -5.17 2.01
C ARG A 356 1.11 -6.44 2.86
N ALA A 357 1.03 -6.28 4.18
CA ALA A 357 1.10 -7.40 5.10
C ALA A 357 -0.02 -8.45 4.81
N PRO A 358 0.28 -9.77 4.82
CA PRO A 358 -0.70 -10.82 4.54
C PRO A 358 -1.95 -10.77 5.44
N GLU A 359 -1.78 -10.38 6.71
CA GLU A 359 -2.86 -10.30 7.70
C GLU A 359 -3.95 -9.31 7.30
N ALA A 360 -3.57 -8.30 6.52
CA ALA A 360 -4.45 -7.24 6.08
C ALA A 360 -5.54 -7.77 5.12
N LEU A 361 -5.27 -8.87 4.40
CA LEU A 361 -6.21 -9.51 3.48
C LEU A 361 -7.45 -10.06 4.18
N ARG A 362 -7.30 -10.56 5.42
CA ARG A 362 -8.38 -11.13 6.24
C ARG A 362 -9.39 -10.08 6.69
N ARG A 363 -8.99 -8.81 6.68
CA ARG A 363 -9.80 -7.66 7.09
C ARG A 363 -10.23 -6.81 5.89
N THR A 364 -9.97 -7.29 4.67
CA THR A 364 -10.45 -6.65 3.45
C THR A 364 -11.87 -7.11 3.13
N ILE A 365 -12.81 -6.19 3.22
CA ILE A 365 -14.16 -6.35 2.69
C ILE A 365 -14.08 -6.14 1.18
N VAL A 366 -14.45 -7.17 0.43
CA VAL A 366 -14.46 -7.16 -1.04
C VAL A 366 -15.85 -6.81 -1.56
N ALA A 367 -15.98 -5.65 -2.19
CA ALA A 367 -17.16 -5.19 -2.88
C ALA A 367 -16.94 -5.24 -4.40
N ILE A 368 -17.78 -5.96 -5.13
CA ILE A 368 -17.72 -6.03 -6.59
C ILE A 368 -19.10 -5.68 -7.14
N GLY A 369 -19.21 -4.63 -7.96
CA GLY A 369 -20.49 -4.23 -8.51
C GLY A 369 -20.49 -2.87 -9.18
N SER A 370 -21.61 -2.16 -9.06
CA SER A 370 -21.72 -0.79 -9.56
C SER A 370 -21.08 0.19 -8.59
N HIS A 371 -20.42 1.20 -9.14
CA HIS A 371 -19.77 2.26 -8.35
C HIS A 371 -20.79 3.26 -7.80
N ASP A 372 -20.49 3.80 -6.62
CA ASP A 372 -21.10 5.02 -6.08
C ASP A 372 -20.09 5.76 -5.20
N LEU A 373 -20.16 7.10 -5.13
CA LEU A 373 -19.25 7.92 -4.30
C LEU A 373 -19.38 7.59 -2.80
N THR A 374 -20.54 7.09 -2.38
CA THR A 374 -20.78 6.70 -0.98
C THR A 374 -19.98 5.46 -0.57
N LEU A 375 -19.51 4.63 -1.51
CA LEU A 375 -18.58 3.54 -1.22
C LEU A 375 -17.19 4.07 -0.84
N ASP A 376 -16.74 5.17 -1.46
CA ASP A 376 -15.47 5.82 -1.10
C ASP A 376 -15.58 6.46 0.29
N LEU A 377 -16.70 7.11 0.61
CA LEU A 377 -17.00 7.62 1.96
C LEU A 377 -17.03 6.49 3.00
N LEU A 378 -17.62 5.35 2.64
CA LEU A 378 -17.70 4.20 3.52
C LEU A 378 -16.32 3.58 3.77
N ALA A 379 -15.46 3.54 2.75
CA ALA A 379 -14.07 3.09 2.88
C ALA A 379 -13.25 4.01 3.80
N ASP A 380 -13.43 5.34 3.67
CA ASP A 380 -12.81 6.35 4.53
C ASP A 380 -13.24 6.18 6.00
N GLU A 381 -14.55 6.12 6.27
CA GLU A 381 -15.09 5.90 7.63
C GLU A 381 -14.65 4.57 8.25
N LEU A 382 -14.57 3.51 7.44
CA LEU A 382 -14.10 2.21 7.90
C LEU A 382 -12.63 2.29 8.33
N GLY A 383 -11.78 2.96 7.55
CA GLY A 383 -10.37 3.16 7.88
C GLY A 383 -10.17 4.01 9.14
N GLN A 384 -11.00 5.03 9.35
CA GLN A 384 -10.92 5.91 10.53
C GLN A 384 -11.38 5.21 11.82
N ARG A 385 -12.53 4.50 11.78
CA ARG A 385 -13.16 3.94 12.98
C ARG A 385 -12.67 2.54 13.33
N TYR A 386 -12.20 1.78 12.35
CA TYR A 386 -11.79 0.39 12.53
C TYR A 386 -10.43 0.10 11.90
N PRO A 387 -9.32 0.61 12.50
CA PRO A 387 -7.97 0.45 11.96
C PRO A 387 -7.65 -0.99 11.54
N GLY A 388 -7.15 -1.12 10.31
CA GLY A 388 -6.82 -2.41 9.69
C GLY A 388 -7.97 -3.07 8.93
N HIS A 389 -9.21 -2.58 9.00
CA HIS A 389 -10.25 -2.95 8.03
C HIS A 389 -10.16 -2.08 6.79
N THR A 390 -10.36 -2.69 5.62
CA THR A 390 -10.33 -1.97 4.34
C THR A 390 -11.49 -2.41 3.46
N LEU A 391 -12.06 -1.48 2.69
CA LEU A 391 -13.07 -1.78 1.67
C LEU A 391 -12.41 -1.73 0.30
N SER A 392 -12.24 -2.89 -0.34
CA SER A 392 -11.77 -2.99 -1.72
C SER A 392 -12.98 -3.01 -2.65
N SER A 393 -13.06 -2.05 -3.57
CA SER A 393 -14.18 -1.91 -4.50
C SER A 393 -13.74 -2.07 -5.95
N ALA A 394 -14.37 -2.99 -6.68
CA ALA A 394 -14.16 -3.20 -8.11
C ALA A 394 -15.42 -2.90 -8.93
N ASN A 395 -15.26 -2.02 -9.93
CA ASN A 395 -16.36 -1.44 -10.69
C ASN A 395 -16.62 -2.24 -11.98
N VAL A 396 -17.52 -3.21 -11.91
CA VAL A 396 -17.92 -4.06 -13.06
C VAL A 396 -19.40 -3.88 -13.45
N GLY A 397 -20.09 -2.93 -12.80
CA GLY A 397 -21.53 -2.72 -12.97
C GLY A 397 -22.37 -3.72 -12.15
N SER A 398 -23.66 -3.43 -12.01
CA SER A 398 -24.59 -4.17 -11.14
C SER A 398 -24.70 -5.65 -11.52
N LEU A 399 -24.84 -5.93 -12.82
CA LEU A 399 -24.96 -7.30 -13.32
C LEU A 399 -23.68 -8.12 -13.06
N GLY A 400 -22.51 -7.52 -13.30
CA GLY A 400 -21.22 -8.13 -13.01
C GLY A 400 -21.05 -8.42 -11.51
N GLY A 401 -21.53 -7.52 -10.64
CA GLY A 401 -21.51 -7.70 -9.20
C GLY A 401 -22.34 -8.88 -8.71
N LEU A 402 -23.59 -9.00 -9.19
CA LEU A 402 -24.45 -10.15 -8.85
C LEU A 402 -23.83 -11.48 -9.31
N LEU A 403 -23.22 -11.51 -10.50
CA LEU A 403 -22.52 -12.69 -11.00
C LEU A 403 -21.26 -13.01 -10.17
N ALA A 404 -20.54 -12.00 -9.67
CA ALA A 404 -19.39 -12.19 -8.78
C ALA A 404 -19.83 -12.79 -7.42
N LEU A 405 -20.95 -12.34 -6.87
CA LEU A 405 -21.54 -12.97 -5.68
C LEU A 405 -21.90 -14.44 -5.93
N ALA A 406 -22.44 -14.76 -7.11
CA ALA A 406 -22.81 -16.14 -7.49
C ALA A 406 -21.59 -17.06 -7.54
N ARG A 407 -20.43 -16.54 -7.97
CA ARG A 407 -19.15 -17.25 -7.99
C ARG A 407 -18.41 -17.27 -6.65
N GLY A 408 -18.94 -16.57 -5.62
CA GLY A 408 -18.31 -16.45 -4.32
C GLY A 408 -17.06 -15.57 -4.32
N GLU A 409 -17.01 -14.56 -5.20
CA GLU A 409 -15.85 -13.68 -5.39
C GLU A 409 -15.94 -12.35 -4.64
N ALA A 410 -17.08 -12.07 -3.99
CA ALA A 410 -17.29 -10.83 -3.24
C ALA A 410 -18.11 -11.08 -1.97
N HIS A 411 -17.95 -10.17 -1.01
CA HIS A 411 -18.76 -10.13 0.21
C HIS A 411 -20.06 -9.37 0.01
N LEU A 412 -20.04 -8.36 -0.86
CA LEU A 412 -21.21 -7.55 -1.20
C LEU A 412 -21.10 -6.98 -2.61
N ALA A 413 -22.24 -6.60 -3.18
CA ALA A 413 -22.32 -5.93 -4.47
C ALA A 413 -23.24 -4.71 -4.40
N GLY A 414 -22.76 -3.55 -4.86
CA GLY A 414 -23.62 -2.41 -5.11
C GLY A 414 -24.45 -2.61 -6.38
N SER A 415 -25.76 -2.43 -6.29
CA SER A 415 -26.68 -2.73 -7.39
C SER A 415 -27.86 -1.76 -7.47
N HIS A 416 -28.30 -1.53 -8.71
CA HIS A 416 -29.39 -0.62 -9.07
C HIS A 416 -30.02 -1.06 -10.41
N LEU A 417 -30.38 -2.35 -10.51
CA LEU A 417 -30.98 -2.90 -11.73
C LEU A 417 -32.50 -2.72 -11.70
N LEU A 418 -33.00 -1.84 -12.55
CA LEU A 418 -34.43 -1.59 -12.73
C LEU A 418 -35.10 -2.75 -13.49
N ASP A 419 -36.16 -3.31 -12.94
CA ASP A 419 -37.09 -4.18 -13.66
C ASP A 419 -38.17 -3.34 -14.33
N GLU A 420 -38.11 -3.23 -15.67
CA GLU A 420 -39.05 -2.41 -16.46
C GLU A 420 -40.52 -2.84 -16.31
N ALA A 421 -40.78 -4.11 -15.96
CA ALA A 421 -42.15 -4.62 -15.83
C ALA A 421 -42.79 -4.26 -14.49
N THR A 422 -42.01 -4.22 -13.41
CA THR A 422 -42.50 -4.02 -12.04
C THR A 422 -42.20 -2.62 -11.50
N GLY A 423 -41.19 -1.93 -12.07
CA GLY A 423 -40.67 -0.66 -11.55
C GLY A 423 -39.83 -0.80 -10.28
N ASP A 424 -39.63 -2.02 -9.76
CA ASP A 424 -38.78 -2.29 -8.60
C ASP A 424 -37.32 -2.46 -9.02
N TYR A 425 -36.41 -2.29 -8.05
CA TYR A 425 -34.97 -2.46 -8.24
C TYR A 425 -34.46 -3.76 -7.62
N ASN A 426 -33.52 -4.40 -8.31
CA ASN A 426 -32.68 -5.52 -7.84
C ASN A 426 -33.38 -6.87 -7.64
N THR A 427 -34.59 -6.92 -7.08
CA THR A 427 -35.27 -8.15 -6.65
C THR A 427 -35.37 -9.23 -7.74
N ALA A 428 -35.88 -8.88 -8.93
CA ALA A 428 -36.05 -9.83 -10.04
C ALA A 428 -34.70 -10.38 -10.55
N TYR A 429 -33.67 -9.52 -10.59
CA TYR A 429 -32.33 -9.90 -11.03
C TYR A 429 -31.62 -10.78 -10.01
N ILE A 430 -31.79 -10.51 -8.71
CA ILE A 430 -31.25 -11.36 -7.64
C ILE A 430 -31.86 -12.76 -7.74
N ARG A 431 -33.19 -12.88 -7.83
CA ARG A 431 -33.86 -14.19 -7.95
C ARG A 431 -33.39 -14.98 -9.18
N ARG A 432 -33.10 -14.30 -10.28
CA ARG A 432 -32.64 -14.93 -11.53
C ARG A 432 -31.17 -15.36 -11.48
N LEU A 433 -30.29 -14.55 -10.89
CA LEU A 433 -28.82 -14.72 -10.98
C LEU A 433 -28.21 -15.36 -9.74
N LEU A 434 -28.90 -15.29 -8.60
CA LEU A 434 -28.50 -15.87 -7.33
C LEU A 434 -29.56 -16.87 -6.82
N PRO A 435 -30.10 -17.78 -7.68
CA PRO A 435 -31.23 -18.62 -7.30
C PRO A 435 -30.91 -19.56 -6.13
N GLN A 436 -29.64 -19.88 -5.90
CA GLN A 436 -29.17 -20.83 -4.88
C GLN A 436 -28.47 -20.14 -3.70
N THR A 437 -28.40 -18.81 -3.67
CA THR A 437 -27.65 -18.06 -2.64
C THR A 437 -28.62 -17.23 -1.81
N PRO A 438 -28.80 -17.54 -0.51
CA PRO A 438 -29.53 -16.68 0.40
C PRO A 438 -28.90 -15.29 0.48
N VAL A 439 -29.70 -14.25 0.30
CA VAL A 439 -29.25 -12.85 0.17
C VAL A 439 -30.08 -11.94 1.05
N VAL A 440 -29.39 -11.00 1.69
CA VAL A 440 -29.96 -9.81 2.32
C VAL A 440 -29.84 -8.66 1.33
N LEU A 441 -30.98 -8.09 0.92
CA LEU A 441 -31.03 -6.83 0.18
C LEU A 441 -31.09 -5.69 1.19
N LEU A 442 -30.00 -4.94 1.32
CA LEU A 442 -29.86 -3.84 2.25
C LEU A 442 -30.08 -2.51 1.53
N GLY A 443 -31.07 -1.74 1.98
CA GLY A 443 -31.31 -0.39 1.50
C GLY A 443 -30.13 0.51 1.82
N PHE A 444 -29.74 1.34 0.85
CA PHE A 444 -28.57 2.19 1.02
C PHE A 444 -28.87 3.65 0.68
N VAL A 445 -28.96 4.02 -0.60
CA VAL A 445 -29.21 5.42 -0.98
C VAL A 445 -30.15 5.53 -2.17
N GLU A 446 -30.90 6.63 -2.21
CA GLU A 446 -31.55 7.13 -3.41
C GLU A 446 -30.71 8.29 -3.94
N ARG A 447 -30.53 8.36 -5.26
CA ARG A 447 -29.67 9.37 -5.90
C ARG A 447 -30.32 9.97 -7.13
N GLU A 448 -30.09 11.26 -7.33
CA GLU A 448 -30.60 12.03 -8.45
C GLU A 448 -29.71 11.81 -9.69
N GLN A 449 -30.32 11.26 -10.75
CA GLN A 449 -29.69 10.97 -12.03
C GLN A 449 -30.08 12.03 -13.07
N GLY A 450 -29.14 12.36 -13.96
CA GLY A 450 -29.33 13.45 -14.90
C GLY A 450 -28.18 13.65 -15.87
N LEU A 451 -28.26 14.72 -16.66
CA LEU A 451 -27.18 15.14 -17.56
C LEU A 451 -26.28 16.12 -16.82
N ILE A 452 -25.01 15.76 -16.72
CA ILE A 452 -23.93 16.66 -16.29
C ILE A 452 -23.58 17.55 -17.48
N VAL A 453 -23.57 18.86 -17.29
CA VAL A 453 -23.30 19.86 -18.34
C VAL A 453 -22.31 20.93 -17.85
N PRO A 454 -21.58 21.63 -18.73
CA PRO A 454 -20.69 22.71 -18.33
C PRO A 454 -21.44 23.81 -17.57
N ARG A 455 -20.73 24.52 -16.69
CA ARG A 455 -21.24 25.68 -15.96
C ARG A 455 -21.92 26.67 -16.92
N GLY A 456 -23.12 27.13 -16.56
CA GLY A 456 -23.95 28.01 -17.38
C GLY A 456 -24.69 27.33 -18.53
N ASN A 457 -24.48 26.02 -18.74
CA ASN A 457 -25.12 25.20 -19.77
C ASN A 457 -25.14 25.89 -21.16
N PRO A 458 -23.98 26.11 -21.78
CA PRO A 458 -23.84 26.98 -22.96
C PRO A 458 -24.65 26.51 -24.18
N LYS A 459 -24.92 25.20 -24.28
CA LYS A 459 -25.73 24.63 -25.37
C LYS A 459 -27.22 24.54 -25.04
N GLY A 460 -27.65 24.98 -23.85
CA GLY A 460 -29.04 25.00 -23.43
C GLY A 460 -29.69 23.63 -23.38
N ILE A 461 -28.94 22.60 -22.99
CA ILE A 461 -29.42 21.21 -22.89
C ILE A 461 -30.40 21.11 -21.72
N ARG A 462 -31.64 20.66 -21.97
CA ARG A 462 -32.71 20.60 -20.96
C ARG A 462 -33.36 19.23 -20.84
N SER A 463 -33.20 18.36 -21.84
CA SER A 463 -33.75 17.01 -21.81
C SER A 463 -32.95 16.04 -22.66
N LEU A 464 -33.32 14.76 -22.63
CA LEU A 464 -32.72 13.74 -23.50
C LEU A 464 -32.96 13.99 -24.99
N SER A 465 -33.99 14.75 -25.37
CA SER A 465 -34.25 15.11 -26.77
C SER A 465 -33.15 15.98 -27.36
N ASP A 466 -32.46 16.78 -26.53
CA ASP A 466 -31.34 17.61 -26.97
C ASP A 466 -30.11 16.78 -27.39
N LEU A 467 -30.01 15.52 -26.95
CA LEU A 467 -28.90 14.63 -27.33
C LEU A 467 -28.92 14.25 -28.82
N ALA A 468 -30.06 14.40 -29.49
CA ALA A 468 -30.19 14.16 -30.93
C ALA A 468 -29.70 15.35 -31.78
N ARG A 469 -29.36 16.48 -31.15
CA ARG A 469 -28.88 17.66 -31.86
C ARG A 469 -27.48 17.43 -32.42
N PRO A 470 -27.19 17.88 -33.65
CA PRO A 470 -25.90 17.65 -34.30
C PRO A 470 -24.75 18.46 -33.68
N ASP A 471 -25.05 19.47 -32.87
CA ASP A 471 -24.06 20.27 -32.16
C ASP A 471 -23.75 19.74 -30.76
N VAL A 472 -24.37 18.65 -30.29
CA VAL A 472 -24.18 18.11 -28.94
C VAL A 472 -23.37 16.82 -28.98
N THR A 473 -22.24 16.80 -28.29
CA THR A 473 -21.43 15.60 -28.06
C THR A 473 -21.66 15.04 -26.66
N PHE A 474 -21.77 13.72 -26.58
CA PHE A 474 -22.13 13.00 -25.37
C PHE A 474 -21.02 12.03 -24.94
N ILE A 475 -20.87 11.86 -23.62
CA ILE A 475 -20.04 10.81 -23.02
C ILE A 475 -20.91 9.91 -22.13
N ASN A 476 -20.79 8.60 -22.31
CA ASN A 476 -21.68 7.61 -21.71
C ASN A 476 -21.03 6.86 -20.54
N ARG A 477 -21.83 6.15 -19.73
CA ARG A 477 -21.33 5.11 -18.80
C ARG A 477 -21.20 3.76 -19.54
N GLN A 478 -20.39 2.86 -18.99
CA GLN A 478 -20.18 1.53 -19.58
C GLN A 478 -21.47 0.72 -19.72
N ARG A 479 -21.52 -0.17 -20.73
CA ARG A 479 -22.65 -1.11 -20.90
C ARG A 479 -22.85 -1.95 -19.63
N GLY A 480 -24.11 -2.16 -19.25
CA GLY A 480 -24.49 -2.90 -18.04
C GLY A 480 -24.47 -2.10 -16.73
N ALA A 481 -24.03 -0.84 -16.73
CA ALA A 481 -24.26 0.06 -15.61
C ALA A 481 -25.76 0.41 -15.54
N GLY A 482 -26.36 0.50 -14.35
CA GLY A 482 -27.79 0.84 -14.23
C GLY A 482 -28.11 2.24 -14.80
N THR A 483 -27.18 3.19 -14.72
CA THR A 483 -27.24 4.48 -15.42
C THR A 483 -27.43 4.32 -16.93
N ARG A 484 -26.72 3.35 -17.54
CA ARG A 484 -26.85 3.07 -18.97
C ARG A 484 -28.19 2.41 -19.29
N VAL A 485 -28.64 1.49 -18.44
CA VAL A 485 -29.97 0.87 -18.57
C VAL A 485 -31.08 1.93 -18.51
N LEU A 486 -31.01 2.84 -17.53
CA LEU A 486 -31.96 3.94 -17.38
C LEU A 486 -31.94 4.89 -18.58
N LEU A 487 -30.76 5.30 -19.05
CA LEU A 487 -30.63 6.11 -20.26
C LEU A 487 -31.29 5.43 -21.46
N ASP A 488 -30.97 4.15 -21.70
CA ASP A 488 -31.48 3.42 -22.85
C ASP A 488 -33.00 3.24 -22.79
N PHE A 489 -33.56 3.03 -21.59
CA PHE A 489 -34.99 2.99 -21.35
C PHE A 489 -35.66 4.34 -21.66
N ARG A 490 -35.12 5.44 -21.16
CA ARG A 490 -35.67 6.78 -21.38
C ARG A 490 -35.55 7.24 -22.84
N LEU A 491 -34.46 6.88 -23.53
CA LEU A 491 -34.32 7.12 -24.97
C LEU A 491 -35.39 6.34 -25.77
N ARG A 492 -35.67 5.08 -25.41
CA ARG A 492 -36.77 4.31 -26.02
C ARG A 492 -38.13 4.96 -25.78
N GLN A 493 -38.42 5.40 -24.55
CA GLN A 493 -39.68 6.09 -24.23
C GLN A 493 -39.85 7.40 -25.01
N ALA A 494 -38.75 8.10 -25.32
CA ALA A 494 -38.75 9.33 -26.09
C ALA A 494 -38.66 9.12 -27.62
N ASP A 495 -38.65 7.86 -28.09
CA ASP A 495 -38.46 7.49 -29.50
C ASP A 495 -37.16 8.03 -30.13
N ILE A 496 -36.08 8.10 -29.33
CA ILE A 496 -34.77 8.58 -29.76
C ILE A 496 -33.85 7.39 -30.01
N SER A 497 -33.37 7.26 -31.24
CA SER A 497 -32.40 6.23 -31.58
C SER A 497 -31.02 6.54 -30.97
N PRO A 498 -30.36 5.60 -30.27
CA PRO A 498 -28.98 5.77 -29.83
C PRO A 498 -27.99 6.17 -30.93
N ARG A 499 -28.28 5.82 -32.19
CA ARG A 499 -27.44 6.12 -33.35
C ARG A 499 -27.36 7.61 -33.68
N VAL A 500 -28.34 8.40 -33.26
CA VAL A 500 -28.34 9.86 -33.51
C VAL A 500 -27.62 10.65 -32.42
N VAL A 501 -27.23 10.00 -31.31
CA VAL A 501 -26.50 10.64 -30.21
C VAL A 501 -25.00 10.59 -30.49
N GLN A 502 -24.39 11.74 -30.73
CA GLN A 502 -22.96 11.81 -31.05
C GLN A 502 -22.11 11.44 -29.84
N GLY A 503 -21.18 10.49 -30.01
CA GLY A 503 -20.33 10.02 -28.91
C GLY A 503 -20.97 8.97 -28.00
N TYR A 504 -22.16 8.46 -28.33
CA TYR A 504 -22.88 7.46 -27.52
C TYR A 504 -22.07 6.18 -27.18
N GLU A 505 -21.13 5.79 -28.04
CA GLU A 505 -20.23 4.64 -27.82
C GLU A 505 -18.99 4.98 -26.98
N ARG A 506 -18.67 6.26 -26.75
CA ARG A 506 -17.61 6.68 -25.83
C ARG A 506 -18.09 6.46 -24.40
N GLN A 507 -17.31 5.73 -23.62
CA GLN A 507 -17.72 5.22 -22.32
C GLN A 507 -16.71 5.55 -21.24
N GLU A 508 -17.23 5.85 -20.05
CA GLU A 508 -16.48 6.04 -18.81
C GLU A 508 -16.97 5.09 -17.72
N PHE A 509 -16.11 4.80 -16.75
CA PHE A 509 -16.33 3.76 -15.71
C PHE A 509 -16.73 4.29 -14.33
N THR A 510 -16.63 5.60 -14.10
CA THR A 510 -17.17 6.27 -12.91
C THR A 510 -17.97 7.53 -13.27
N HIS A 511 -18.80 8.00 -12.34
CA HIS A 511 -19.53 9.27 -12.52
C HIS A 511 -18.59 10.48 -12.55
N LEU A 512 -17.50 10.45 -11.77
CA LEU A 512 -16.48 11.50 -11.78
C LEU A 512 -15.71 11.54 -13.09
N ALA A 513 -15.47 10.41 -13.76
CA ALA A 513 -14.82 10.39 -15.07
C ALA A 513 -15.71 11.01 -16.16
N VAL A 514 -17.02 10.74 -16.13
CA VAL A 514 -18.01 11.44 -16.98
C VAL A 514 -17.96 12.94 -16.73
N ALA A 515 -18.00 13.35 -15.45
CA ALA A 515 -17.94 14.76 -15.07
C ALA A 515 -16.62 15.42 -15.54
N ALA A 516 -15.48 14.74 -15.39
CA ALA A 516 -14.17 15.24 -15.85
C ALA A 516 -14.11 15.40 -17.38
N ALA A 517 -14.70 14.47 -18.13
CA ALA A 517 -14.81 14.59 -19.59
C ALA A 517 -15.65 15.81 -20.01
N VAL A 518 -16.71 16.14 -19.25
CA VAL A 518 -17.49 17.37 -19.48
C VAL A 518 -16.71 18.62 -19.07
N ALA A 519 -16.07 18.61 -17.89
CA ALA A 519 -15.28 19.75 -17.39
C ALA A 519 -14.11 20.13 -18.31
N SER A 520 -13.47 19.12 -18.92
CA SER A 520 -12.36 19.30 -19.89
C SER A 520 -12.83 19.72 -21.29
N GLY A 521 -14.13 19.76 -21.55
CA GLY A 521 -14.68 20.03 -22.88
C GLY A 521 -14.56 18.86 -23.87
N ALA A 522 -14.18 17.66 -23.40
CA ALA A 522 -14.13 16.46 -24.24
C ALA A 522 -15.51 15.95 -24.64
N ALA A 523 -16.57 16.38 -23.96
CA ALA A 523 -17.97 16.20 -24.31
C ALA A 523 -18.80 17.39 -23.78
N ASP A 524 -19.94 17.67 -24.42
CA ASP A 524 -20.85 18.73 -23.99
C ASP A 524 -21.78 18.30 -22.86
N CYS A 525 -22.04 17.00 -22.74
CA CYS A 525 -22.81 16.45 -21.64
C CYS A 525 -22.54 14.95 -21.45
N GLY A 526 -22.94 14.43 -20.29
CA GLY A 526 -22.88 13.01 -20.01
C GLY A 526 -23.86 12.59 -18.92
N MET A 527 -24.28 11.33 -18.93
CA MET A 527 -25.19 10.83 -17.90
C MET A 527 -24.42 10.53 -16.60
N GLY A 528 -24.84 11.15 -15.50
CA GLY A 528 -24.34 10.82 -14.17
C GLY A 528 -25.23 11.33 -13.06
N ILE A 529 -24.65 11.47 -11.87
CA ILE A 529 -25.35 11.87 -10.66
C ILE A 529 -25.00 13.29 -10.26
N LEU A 530 -25.91 13.98 -9.57
CA LEU A 530 -25.73 15.38 -9.16
C LEU A 530 -24.45 15.60 -8.33
N ALA A 531 -24.13 14.69 -7.41
CA ALA A 531 -22.91 14.79 -6.60
C ALA A 531 -21.63 14.85 -7.44
N ALA A 532 -21.58 14.13 -8.58
CA ALA A 532 -20.42 14.16 -9.47
C ALA A 532 -20.31 15.49 -10.23
N ALA A 533 -21.44 16.11 -10.62
CA ALA A 533 -21.44 17.45 -11.20
C ALA A 533 -20.93 18.49 -10.19
N ARG A 534 -21.44 18.45 -8.95
CA ARG A 534 -21.01 19.34 -7.85
C ARG A 534 -19.53 19.22 -7.54
N ALA A 535 -18.98 18.00 -7.56
CA ALA A 535 -17.58 17.74 -7.27
C ALA A 535 -16.60 18.43 -8.24
N LEU A 536 -17.05 18.78 -9.45
CA LEU A 536 -16.25 19.46 -10.47
C LEU A 536 -16.81 20.85 -10.85
N ASP A 537 -17.65 21.44 -10.00
CA ASP A 537 -18.32 22.73 -10.25
C ASP A 537 -19.01 22.79 -11.64
N LEU A 538 -19.78 21.75 -11.95
CA LEU A 538 -20.57 21.64 -13.18
C LEU A 538 -22.07 21.83 -12.89
N ASP A 539 -22.81 22.23 -13.92
CA ASP A 539 -24.26 22.30 -13.85
C ASP A 539 -24.89 20.93 -14.13
N PHE A 540 -26.16 20.77 -13.78
CA PHE A 540 -26.85 19.49 -13.82
C PHE A 540 -28.30 19.65 -14.28
N VAL A 541 -28.74 18.75 -15.17
CA VAL A 541 -30.11 18.67 -15.68
C VAL A 541 -30.74 17.40 -15.11
N PRO A 542 -31.65 17.51 -14.13
CA PRO A 542 -32.22 16.35 -13.46
C PRO A 542 -33.20 15.59 -14.37
N LEU A 543 -33.17 14.25 -14.29
CA LEU A 543 -34.00 13.38 -15.14
C LEU A 543 -34.81 12.35 -14.34
N ASP A 544 -34.23 11.78 -13.28
CA ASP A 544 -34.87 10.74 -12.48
C ASP A 544 -34.23 10.57 -11.10
N HIS A 545 -34.91 9.83 -10.23
CA HIS A 545 -34.34 9.29 -9.00
C HIS A 545 -34.11 7.79 -9.15
N GLU A 546 -33.00 7.31 -8.59
CA GLU A 546 -32.60 5.92 -8.69
C GLU A 546 -32.26 5.36 -7.31
N ARG A 547 -32.77 4.17 -6.99
CA ARG A 547 -32.39 3.42 -5.79
C ARG A 547 -31.10 2.63 -6.04
N TYR A 548 -30.12 2.82 -5.17
CA TYR A 548 -28.88 2.07 -5.16
C TYR A 548 -28.77 1.33 -3.82
N ASP A 549 -28.73 0.00 -3.89
CA ASP A 549 -28.76 -0.90 -2.74
C ASP A 549 -27.50 -1.76 -2.65
N LEU A 550 -27.26 -2.34 -1.47
CA LEU A 550 -26.21 -3.32 -1.26
C LEU A 550 -26.81 -4.73 -1.19
N VAL A 551 -26.32 -5.61 -2.06
CA VAL A 551 -26.69 -7.02 -2.11
C VAL A 551 -25.63 -7.83 -1.37
N ILE A 552 -26.02 -8.51 -0.30
CA ILE A 552 -25.09 -9.16 0.62
C ILE A 552 -25.54 -10.62 0.82
N PRO A 553 -24.74 -11.64 0.47
CA PRO A 553 -25.02 -13.02 0.86
C PRO A 553 -25.19 -13.14 2.38
N GLU A 554 -26.22 -13.85 2.83
CA GLU A 554 -26.65 -13.86 4.23
C GLU A 554 -25.52 -14.29 5.19
N ARG A 555 -24.71 -15.28 4.79
CA ARG A 555 -23.53 -15.73 5.54
C ARG A 555 -22.51 -14.62 5.86
N PHE A 556 -22.40 -13.61 5.00
CA PHE A 556 -21.47 -12.50 5.19
C PHE A 556 -22.12 -11.37 5.97
N TYR A 557 -23.42 -11.12 5.77
CA TYR A 557 -24.17 -10.14 6.53
C TYR A 557 -24.10 -10.39 8.05
N GLU A 558 -24.05 -11.66 8.45
CA GLU A 558 -23.97 -12.09 9.85
C GLU A 558 -22.53 -12.28 10.35
N SER A 559 -21.53 -12.00 9.51
CA SER A 559 -20.12 -12.20 9.85
C SER A 559 -19.52 -11.05 10.67
N ALA A 560 -18.55 -11.38 11.52
CA ALA A 560 -17.76 -10.39 12.25
C ALA A 560 -16.98 -9.45 11.32
N LEU A 561 -16.67 -9.88 10.08
CA LEU A 561 -15.96 -9.07 9.09
C LEU A 561 -16.80 -7.88 8.59
N LEU A 562 -18.11 -8.08 8.36
CA LEU A 562 -19.00 -7.02 7.87
C LEU A 562 -19.64 -6.20 8.99
N ALA A 563 -19.61 -6.67 10.24
CA ALA A 563 -20.20 -5.96 11.37
C ALA A 563 -19.75 -4.49 11.49
N PRO A 564 -18.45 -4.14 11.34
CA PRO A 564 -18.00 -2.75 11.32
C PRO A 564 -18.63 -1.90 10.21
N LEU A 565 -18.72 -2.46 9.00
CA LEU A 565 -19.32 -1.79 7.84
C LEU A 565 -20.81 -1.50 8.08
N LEU A 566 -21.54 -2.49 8.58
CA LEU A 566 -22.96 -2.37 8.88
C LEU A 566 -23.23 -1.39 10.04
N ALA A 567 -22.32 -1.32 11.02
CA ALA A 567 -22.40 -0.34 12.10
C ALA A 567 -22.28 1.09 11.56
N ILE A 568 -21.35 1.34 10.62
CA ILE A 568 -21.20 2.65 9.98
C ILE A 568 -22.44 3.00 9.15
N ILE A 569 -22.93 2.08 8.32
CA ILE A 569 -24.11 2.33 7.46
C ILE A 569 -25.34 2.71 8.30
N ARG A 570 -25.49 2.13 9.49
CA ARG A 570 -26.63 2.39 10.39
C ARG A 570 -26.44 3.62 11.29
N ASP A 571 -25.26 4.23 11.28
CA ASP A 571 -25.00 5.44 12.04
C ASP A 571 -25.66 6.65 11.35
N PRO A 572 -26.55 7.40 12.03
CA PRO A 572 -27.14 8.62 11.48
C PRO A 572 -26.10 9.65 11.03
N ALA A 573 -24.91 9.69 11.64
CA ALA A 573 -23.83 10.59 11.22
C ALA A 573 -23.32 10.25 9.81
N PHE A 574 -23.30 8.97 9.45
CA PHE A 574 -22.92 8.55 8.09
C PHE A 574 -23.98 8.98 7.07
N ALA A 575 -25.27 8.78 7.39
CA ALA A 575 -26.37 9.23 6.54
C ALA A 575 -26.30 10.75 6.27
N ALA A 576 -26.04 11.55 7.32
CA ALA A 576 -25.87 12.99 7.18
C ALA A 576 -24.68 13.38 6.27
N ARG A 577 -23.55 12.67 6.36
CA ARG A 577 -22.40 12.87 5.46
C ARG A 577 -22.74 12.54 4.00
N VAL A 578 -23.51 11.47 3.77
CA VAL A 578 -23.97 11.08 2.43
C VAL A 578 -24.88 12.16 1.84
N GLU A 579 -25.87 12.64 2.59
CA GLU A 579 -26.79 13.70 2.14
C GLU A 579 -26.07 15.02 1.88
N ALA A 580 -25.02 15.32 2.65
CA ALA A 580 -24.18 16.50 2.45
C ALA A 580 -23.43 16.53 1.11
N LEU A 581 -23.24 15.39 0.43
CA LEU A 581 -22.73 15.37 -0.95
C LEU A 581 -23.71 16.03 -1.94
N GLY A 582 -25.00 16.07 -1.61
CA GLY A 582 -26.07 16.64 -2.41
C GLY A 582 -26.56 15.71 -3.52
N GLY A 583 -27.89 15.69 -3.74
CA GLY A 583 -28.52 14.79 -4.71
C GLY A 583 -28.63 13.35 -4.22
N TYR A 584 -28.46 13.13 -2.91
CA TYR A 584 -28.69 11.85 -2.24
C TYR A 584 -29.81 12.00 -1.20
N ALA A 585 -30.62 10.95 -1.05
CA ALA A 585 -31.56 10.77 0.05
C ALA A 585 -31.33 9.40 0.69
N THR A 586 -31.53 9.30 2.00
CA THR A 586 -31.22 8.08 2.78
C THR A 586 -32.41 7.40 3.48
N PRO A 587 -33.63 7.35 2.89
CA PRO A 587 -34.84 6.92 3.61
C PRO A 587 -34.79 5.46 4.08
N ALA A 588 -34.00 4.63 3.42
CA ALA A 588 -33.85 3.20 3.70
C ALA A 588 -32.43 2.79 4.13
N ILE A 589 -31.53 3.75 4.40
CA ILE A 589 -30.13 3.44 4.69
C ILE A 589 -29.99 2.48 5.88
N GLY A 590 -29.29 1.36 5.65
CA GLY A 590 -29.05 0.34 6.66
C GLY A 590 -30.28 -0.51 7.04
N ARG A 591 -31.44 -0.31 6.40
CA ARG A 591 -32.64 -1.13 6.58
C ARG A 591 -32.61 -2.35 5.66
N VAL A 592 -33.00 -3.50 6.17
CA VAL A 592 -33.20 -4.70 5.33
C VAL A 592 -34.49 -4.52 4.54
N LEU A 593 -34.37 -4.43 3.21
CA LEU A 593 -35.51 -4.30 2.31
C LEU A 593 -36.18 -5.65 2.05
N ASP A 594 -35.37 -6.70 1.87
CA ASP A 594 -35.86 -8.06 1.68
C ASP A 594 -34.80 -9.09 2.13
N ARG A 595 -35.26 -10.29 2.51
CA ARG A 595 -34.43 -11.49 2.68
C ARG A 595 -34.88 -12.52 1.66
N LEU A 596 -34.06 -12.71 0.64
CA LEU A 596 -34.36 -13.58 -0.49
C LEU A 596 -33.75 -14.96 -0.20
N PRO A 597 -34.57 -16.00 0.07
CA PRO A 597 -34.06 -17.33 0.33
C PRO A 597 -33.47 -17.93 -0.95
N GLY A 598 -32.41 -18.73 -0.81
CA GLY A 598 -31.98 -19.62 -1.88
C GLY A 598 -33.04 -20.71 -2.11
N ALA A 599 -33.30 -21.08 -3.36
CA ALA A 599 -34.04 -22.27 -3.67
C ALA A 599 -33.34 -23.49 -3.03
N PRO A 600 -34.08 -24.51 -2.56
CA PRO A 600 -33.46 -25.78 -2.20
C PRO A 600 -32.81 -26.37 -3.47
N GLY A 601 -31.53 -26.73 -3.34
CA GLY A 601 -30.69 -27.26 -4.42
C GLY A 601 -31.02 -28.67 -4.87
#